data_AF-A0A7J6ANW9-F1
#
_entry.id   AF-A0A7J6ANW9-F1
#
_cell.length_a   1.000
_cell.length_b   1.000
_cell.length_c   1.000
_cell.angle_alpha   90.00
_cell.angle_beta   90.00
_cell.angle_gamma   90.00
#
_symmetry.space_group_name_H-M   'P 1'
#
loop_
_entity.id
_entity.type
_entity.pdbx_description
1 polymer ?
#
loop_
_entity_poly.entity_id
_entity_poly.type
_entity_poly.pdbx_seq_one_letter_code
_entity_poly.pdbx_strand_id
1 'polypeptide(L)'
;MRAVIGVLLNLTHDNEWGSTKTGEQEDLIITALNCVLRVPQYLPQEQRFDIRVLGLGLLINLVEYSARNRHCLVEMEMDGGELWDSVCVSDKEELNTEGSLSAIAALVKLFLQREHAAVLAEAETDDFINDVPAQPLDQSGEWQETSGEIQWVASEDKGTDEETKKKDEDEEELDLNKGGENTHAGTCSWQHFQRKGSCGCTHAGKHMEDSIVASYTALLLGCLCQGSPMNVSTVRENLPKGDFSIMTEMLKKFLNFMNLTCDMGTTGQKSISRVIDYLEHC
;
A
#
# COMPACT_ATOMS: atom_id res chain seq x y z
N MET A 1 6.85 -12.47 14.89
CA MET A 1 7.64 -11.38 14.29
C MET A 1 7.01 -10.01 14.54
N ARG A 2 5.74 -9.76 14.17
CA ARG A 2 5.03 -8.49 14.42
C ARG A 2 5.12 -7.98 15.87
N ALA A 3 4.84 -8.84 16.84
CA ALA A 3 4.91 -8.46 18.26
C ALA A 3 6.33 -8.05 18.71
N VAL A 4 7.37 -8.71 18.18
CA VAL A 4 8.76 -8.39 18.50
C VAL A 4 9.13 -7.01 17.93
N ILE A 5 8.81 -6.75 16.66
CA ILE A 5 9.06 -5.45 16.04
C ILE A 5 8.27 -4.35 16.77
N GLY A 6 7.03 -4.63 17.19
CA GLY A 6 6.22 -3.69 17.97
C GLY A 6 6.88 -3.30 19.30
N VAL A 7 7.47 -4.25 20.02
CA VAL A 7 8.24 -3.94 21.24
C VAL A 7 9.48 -3.10 20.90
N LEU A 8 10.22 -3.46 19.85
CA LEU A 8 11.41 -2.71 19.43
C LEU A 8 11.09 -1.29 18.98
N LEU A 9 9.99 -1.07 18.27
CA LEU A 9 9.50 0.25 17.89
C LEU A 9 9.30 1.13 19.14
N ASN A 10 8.61 0.61 20.15
CA ASN A 10 8.37 1.34 21.39
C ASN A 10 9.66 1.64 22.17
N LEU A 11 10.63 0.71 22.14
CA LEU A 11 11.91 0.90 22.83
C LEU A 11 12.84 1.91 22.12
N THR A 12 12.67 2.10 20.81
CA THR A 12 13.55 2.91 19.97
C THR A 12 12.95 4.29 19.62
N HIS A 13 11.64 4.45 19.72
CA HIS A 13 10.95 5.70 19.45
C HIS A 13 11.32 6.80 20.47
N ASP A 14 11.79 7.96 19.99
CA ASP A 14 12.27 9.09 20.81
C ASP A 14 13.27 8.70 21.92
N ASN A 15 13.96 7.58 21.75
CA ASN A 15 14.89 7.03 22.72
C ASN A 15 16.22 6.67 22.04
N GLU A 16 17.12 7.66 21.96
CA GLU A 16 18.42 7.52 21.30
C GLU A 16 19.27 6.39 21.90
N TRP A 17 19.25 6.23 23.24
CA TRP A 17 19.98 5.15 23.91
C TRP A 17 19.39 3.78 23.56
N GLY A 18 18.06 3.66 23.58
CA GLY A 18 17.34 2.45 23.19
C GLY A 18 17.61 2.08 21.72
N SER A 19 17.56 3.07 20.83
CA SER A 19 17.92 2.95 19.40
C SER A 19 19.36 2.45 19.21
N THR A 20 20.33 3.05 19.88
CA THR A 20 21.74 2.64 19.80
C THR A 20 21.95 1.22 20.34
N LYS A 21 21.39 0.89 21.51
CA LYS A 21 21.56 -0.44 22.12
C LYS A 21 20.88 -1.56 21.37
N THR A 22 19.74 -1.25 20.76
CA THR A 22 19.00 -2.16 19.90
C THR A 22 19.83 -2.44 18.64
N GLY A 23 20.32 -1.39 17.96
CA GLY A 23 21.16 -1.55 16.77
C GLY A 23 22.53 -2.22 17.00
N GLU A 24 23.03 -2.23 18.23
CA GLU A 24 24.25 -2.96 18.62
C GLU A 24 24.04 -4.49 18.70
N GLN A 25 22.80 -4.98 18.72
CA GLN A 25 22.54 -6.41 18.72
C GLN A 25 22.97 -7.02 17.39
N GLU A 26 23.70 -8.14 17.47
CA GLU A 26 24.19 -8.89 16.31
C GLU A 26 23.03 -9.23 15.37
N ASP A 27 23.27 -9.04 14.08
CA ASP A 27 22.33 -9.26 12.98
C ASP A 27 20.98 -8.53 13.06
N LEU A 28 20.75 -7.62 14.02
CA LEU A 28 19.43 -7.01 14.17
C LEU A 28 19.10 -6.06 13.01
N ILE A 29 20.03 -5.20 12.60
CA ILE A 29 19.80 -4.23 11.51
C ILE A 29 19.57 -4.97 10.19
N ILE A 30 20.36 -6.02 9.90
CA ILE A 30 20.18 -6.82 8.67
C ILE A 30 18.89 -7.63 8.73
N THR A 31 18.50 -8.14 9.91
CA THR A 31 17.21 -8.80 10.10
C THR A 31 16.05 -7.84 9.87
N ALA A 32 16.12 -6.60 10.38
CA ALA A 32 15.12 -5.58 10.14
C ALA A 32 15.02 -5.21 8.66
N LEU A 33 16.15 -5.09 7.96
CA LEU A 33 16.20 -4.87 6.51
C LEU A 33 15.60 -6.04 5.73
N ASN A 34 15.90 -7.28 6.13
CA ASN A 34 15.32 -8.49 5.55
C ASN A 34 13.81 -8.60 5.79
N CYS A 35 13.28 -8.10 6.92
CA CYS A 35 11.83 -8.00 7.15
C CYS A 35 11.13 -7.14 6.08
N VAL A 36 11.82 -6.14 5.52
CA VAL A 36 11.31 -5.28 4.46
C VAL A 36 11.50 -5.92 3.09
N LEU A 37 12.69 -6.47 2.82
CA LEU A 37 13.09 -6.85 1.47
C LEU A 37 12.83 -8.33 1.14
N ARG A 38 13.03 -9.25 2.10
CA ARG A 38 12.99 -10.69 1.86
C ARG A 38 11.77 -11.37 2.46
N VAL A 39 11.47 -11.14 3.74
CA VAL A 39 10.36 -11.80 4.44
C VAL A 39 9.00 -11.70 3.71
N PRO A 40 8.61 -10.57 3.08
CA PRO A 40 7.29 -10.46 2.46
C PRO A 40 7.01 -11.51 1.37
N GLN A 41 8.02 -12.04 0.68
CA GLN A 41 7.81 -13.05 -0.37
C GLN A 41 7.31 -14.39 0.18
N TYR A 42 7.55 -14.67 1.46
CA TYR A 42 7.11 -15.89 2.14
C TYR A 42 5.77 -15.70 2.85
N LEU A 43 5.17 -14.51 2.76
CA LEU A 43 3.90 -14.18 3.40
C LEU A 43 2.75 -14.05 2.39
N PRO A 44 1.50 -14.35 2.81
CA PRO A 44 0.30 -13.99 2.06
C PRO A 44 0.24 -12.49 1.79
N GLN A 45 -0.37 -12.10 0.67
CA GLN A 45 -0.42 -10.71 0.20
C GLN A 45 -0.92 -9.75 1.28
N GLU A 46 -1.98 -10.13 2.02
CA GLU A 46 -2.59 -9.28 3.07
C GLU A 46 -1.61 -8.95 4.23
N GLN A 47 -0.56 -9.73 4.41
CA GLN A 47 0.39 -9.54 5.51
C GLN A 47 1.67 -8.80 5.12
N ARG A 48 1.90 -8.61 3.82
CA ARG A 48 3.13 -8.03 3.26
C ARG A 48 3.27 -6.55 3.59
N PHE A 49 2.16 -5.81 3.56
CA PHE A 49 2.12 -4.40 3.90
C PHE A 49 2.58 -4.18 5.35
N ASP A 50 1.92 -4.85 6.30
CA ASP A 50 2.21 -4.70 7.73
C ASP A 50 3.69 -4.95 8.07
N ILE A 51 4.29 -6.02 7.54
CA ILE A 51 5.69 -6.35 7.88
C ILE A 51 6.66 -5.32 7.28
N ARG A 52 6.36 -4.77 6.10
CA ARG A 52 7.18 -3.73 5.45
C ARG A 52 7.12 -2.44 6.25
N VAL A 53 5.93 -1.99 6.64
CA VAL A 53 5.76 -0.77 7.43
C VAL A 53 6.42 -0.91 8.79
N LEU A 54 6.22 -2.03 9.49
CA LEU A 54 6.87 -2.28 10.78
C LEU A 54 8.41 -2.32 10.67
N GLY A 55 8.93 -2.98 9.63
CA GLY A 55 10.37 -3.06 9.38
C GLY A 55 10.99 -1.70 9.03
N LEU A 56 10.36 -0.95 8.13
CA LEU A 56 10.79 0.40 7.76
C LEU A 56 10.72 1.37 8.94
N GLY A 57 9.64 1.35 9.72
CA GLY A 57 9.50 2.16 10.92
C GLY A 57 10.61 1.87 11.95
N LEU A 58 10.95 0.60 12.15
CA LEU A 58 12.05 0.23 13.04
C LEU A 58 13.40 0.73 12.51
N LEU A 59 13.66 0.55 11.21
CA LEU A 59 14.90 1.04 10.59
C LEU A 59 15.03 2.55 10.72
N ILE A 60 13.96 3.31 10.51
CA ILE A 60 13.94 4.77 10.68
C ILE A 60 14.31 5.14 12.12
N ASN A 61 13.63 4.56 13.13
CA ASN A 61 13.96 4.80 14.54
C ASN A 61 15.42 4.48 14.87
N LEU A 62 15.96 3.41 14.27
CA LEU A 62 17.33 2.99 14.47
C LEU A 62 18.34 3.98 13.88
N VAL A 63 18.06 4.58 12.73
CA VAL A 63 19.04 5.40 12.00
C VAL A 63 18.87 6.90 12.17
N GLU A 64 17.71 7.37 12.64
CA GLU A 64 17.36 8.79 12.70
C GLU A 64 18.42 9.61 13.47
N TYR A 65 18.84 9.10 14.64
CA TYR A 65 19.81 9.80 15.50
C TYR A 65 21.14 9.04 15.65
N SER A 66 21.17 7.71 15.54
CA SER A 66 22.39 6.91 15.74
C SER A 66 23.27 6.84 14.48
N ALA A 67 24.42 7.55 14.52
CA ALA A 67 25.43 7.47 13.47
C ALA A 67 26.02 6.06 13.30
N ARG A 68 26.16 5.31 14.40
CA ARG A 68 26.65 3.93 14.38
C ARG A 68 25.70 3.01 13.62
N ASN A 69 24.39 3.16 13.85
CA ASN A 69 23.38 2.37 13.15
C ASN A 69 23.31 2.74 11.66
N ARG A 70 23.45 4.03 11.33
CA ARG A 70 23.59 4.48 9.93
C ARG A 70 24.75 3.79 9.24
N HIS A 71 25.93 3.83 9.85
CA HIS A 71 27.13 3.18 9.30
C HIS A 71 26.92 1.69 9.08
N CYS A 72 26.37 0.99 10.09
CA CYS A 72 26.08 -0.42 9.99
C CYS A 72 25.11 -0.74 8.83
N LEU A 73 24.05 0.06 8.64
CA LEU A 73 23.09 -0.17 7.55
C LEU A 73 23.71 0.07 6.16
N VAL A 74 24.53 1.12 5.99
CA VAL A 74 25.07 1.47 4.66
C VAL A 74 26.20 0.55 4.20
N GLU A 75 26.95 -0.04 5.13
CA GLU A 75 28.01 -1.01 4.82
C GLU A 75 27.48 -2.42 4.49
N MET A 76 26.18 -2.65 4.64
CA MET A 76 25.60 -3.95 4.29
C MET A 76 25.65 -4.18 2.78
N GLU A 77 26.34 -5.25 2.41
CA GLU A 77 26.23 -5.87 1.10
C GLU A 77 25.11 -6.90 1.11
N MET A 78 24.24 -6.83 0.11
CA MET A 78 23.16 -7.76 -0.07
C MET A 78 23.58 -8.77 -1.13
N ASP A 79 23.57 -10.06 -0.76
CA ASP A 79 23.71 -11.14 -1.74
C ASP A 79 22.63 -10.97 -2.81
N GLY A 80 23.08 -10.71 -4.05
CA GLY A 80 22.25 -10.44 -5.23
C GLY A 80 21.46 -11.65 -5.75
N GLY A 81 21.11 -12.60 -4.87
CA GLY A 81 20.37 -13.80 -5.23
C GLY A 81 19.02 -13.48 -5.89
N GLU A 82 18.70 -14.26 -6.93
CA GLU A 82 17.59 -14.25 -7.90
C GLU A 82 16.16 -14.15 -7.31
N LEU A 83 15.85 -13.10 -6.55
CA LEU A 83 14.65 -13.15 -5.69
C LEU A 83 13.75 -11.91 -5.74
N TRP A 84 14.14 -10.89 -6.51
CA TRP A 84 13.41 -9.63 -6.62
C TRP A 84 12.30 -9.63 -7.69
N ASP A 85 12.16 -10.73 -8.45
CA ASP A 85 11.23 -10.84 -9.60
C ASP A 85 9.79 -11.24 -9.19
N SER A 86 9.59 -11.81 -7.99
CA SER A 86 8.29 -12.40 -7.63
C SER A 86 7.31 -11.44 -6.92
N VAL A 87 7.36 -10.14 -7.25
CA VAL A 87 6.25 -9.21 -6.95
C VAL A 87 5.89 -8.45 -8.23
N CYS A 88 5.31 -9.20 -9.17
CA CYS A 88 4.36 -8.78 -10.19
C CYS A 88 4.41 -7.32 -10.67
N VAL A 89 5.22 -7.06 -11.69
CA VAL A 89 4.83 -6.28 -12.87
C VAL A 89 5.38 -7.01 -14.09
N SER A 90 4.50 -7.51 -14.96
CA SER A 90 4.86 -7.83 -16.34
C SER A 90 5.26 -6.52 -17.00
N ASP A 91 6.55 -6.22 -17.03
CA ASP A 91 7.21 -5.71 -18.24
C ASP A 91 8.72 -5.70 -18.05
N LYS A 92 9.37 -6.27 -19.05
CA LYS A 92 10.80 -6.49 -19.12
C LYS A 92 11.54 -5.17 -19.32
N GLU A 93 11.98 -4.56 -18.23
CA GLU A 93 13.24 -3.80 -18.24
C GLU A 93 14.19 -4.45 -17.23
N GLU A 94 14.92 -5.45 -17.71
CA GLU A 94 16.05 -6.06 -17.03
C GLU A 94 17.13 -4.99 -16.81
N LEU A 95 17.06 -4.31 -15.66
CA LEU A 95 18.21 -3.60 -15.12
C LEU A 95 19.21 -4.66 -14.65
N ASN A 96 20.03 -5.15 -15.59
CA ASN A 96 21.20 -5.98 -15.34
C ASN A 96 22.03 -5.41 -14.20
N THR A 97 21.87 -5.97 -13.00
CA THR A 97 22.81 -5.76 -11.90
C THR A 97 23.24 -7.13 -11.39
N GLU A 98 24.03 -7.83 -12.20
CA GLU A 98 24.84 -8.97 -11.73
C GLU A 98 25.93 -8.41 -10.81
N GLY A 99 25.63 -8.35 -9.51
CA GLY A 99 26.55 -7.92 -8.47
C GLY A 99 25.86 -7.82 -7.12
N SER A 100 26.62 -7.94 -6.02
CA SER A 100 26.13 -7.61 -4.68
C SER A 100 25.59 -6.18 -4.68
N LEU A 101 24.34 -6.00 -4.26
CA LEU A 101 23.71 -4.69 -4.18
C LEU A 101 23.96 -4.10 -2.80
N SER A 102 24.32 -2.82 -2.72
CA SER A 102 24.35 -2.14 -1.42
C SER A 102 22.93 -2.05 -0.84
N ALA A 103 22.81 -1.96 0.48
CA ALA A 103 21.51 -1.73 1.12
C ALA A 103 20.81 -0.47 0.61
N ILE A 104 21.57 0.60 0.33
CA ILE A 104 21.03 1.84 -0.27
C ILE A 104 20.44 1.55 -1.65
N ALA A 105 21.17 0.86 -2.53
CA ALA A 105 20.68 0.52 -3.87
C ALA A 105 19.40 -0.34 -3.80
N ALA A 106 19.35 -1.32 -2.88
CA ALA A 106 18.18 -2.14 -2.67
C ALA A 106 16.96 -1.33 -2.18
N LEU A 107 17.18 -0.36 -1.29
CA LEU A 107 16.13 0.54 -0.81
C LEU A 107 15.65 1.52 -1.90
N VAL A 108 16.54 2.04 -2.75
CA VAL A 108 16.15 2.87 -3.90
C VAL A 108 15.31 2.06 -4.88
N LYS A 109 15.72 0.82 -5.20
CA LYS A 109 14.92 -0.09 -6.03
C LYS A 109 13.54 -0.35 -5.42
N LEU A 110 13.47 -0.63 -4.11
CA LEU A 110 12.20 -0.79 -3.41
C LEU A 110 11.32 0.46 -3.54
N PHE A 111 11.89 1.65 -3.33
CA PHE A 111 11.18 2.92 -3.46
C PHE A 111 10.55 3.08 -4.84
N LEU A 112 11.36 2.95 -5.90
CA LEU A 112 10.90 3.11 -7.29
C LEU A 112 9.82 2.08 -7.66
N GLN A 113 10.00 0.82 -7.24
CA GLN A 113 8.99 -0.21 -7.48
C GLN A 113 7.65 0.10 -6.83
N ARG A 114 7.66 0.64 -5.60
CA ARG A 114 6.42 0.96 -4.87
C ARG A 114 5.78 2.24 -5.38
N GLU A 115 6.58 3.25 -5.73
CA GLU A 115 6.09 4.48 -6.34
C GLU A 115 5.39 4.18 -7.68
N HIS A 116 6.03 3.41 -8.56
CA HIS A 116 5.45 3.01 -9.84
C HIS A 116 4.17 2.18 -9.66
N ALA A 117 4.17 1.22 -8.73
CA ALA A 117 2.97 0.41 -8.43
C ALA A 117 1.81 1.27 -7.91
N ALA A 118 2.10 2.29 -7.09
CA ALA A 118 1.09 3.21 -6.60
C ALA A 118 0.50 4.07 -7.73
N VAL A 119 1.33 4.56 -8.65
CA VAL A 119 0.88 5.33 -9.83
C VAL A 119 0.03 4.49 -10.77
N LEU A 120 0.41 3.23 -11.02
CA LEU A 120 -0.41 2.31 -11.82
C LEU A 120 -1.77 2.05 -11.17
N ALA A 121 -1.79 1.77 -9.86
CA ALA A 121 -3.03 1.53 -9.13
C ALA A 121 -3.94 2.77 -9.11
N GLU A 122 -3.37 3.98 -9.05
CA GLU A 122 -4.10 5.26 -9.16
C GLU A 122 -4.73 5.42 -10.56
N ALA A 123 -3.94 5.20 -11.61
CA ALA A 123 -4.41 5.31 -13.00
C ALA A 123 -5.54 4.30 -13.30
N GLU A 124 -5.41 3.07 -12.83
CA GLU A 124 -6.46 2.05 -12.97
C GLU A 124 -7.76 2.51 -12.28
N THR A 125 -7.68 3.05 -11.04
CA THR A 125 -8.87 3.58 -10.36
C THR A 125 -9.52 4.76 -11.07
N ASP A 126 -8.72 5.66 -11.66
CA ASP A 126 -9.23 6.80 -12.40
C ASP A 126 -9.95 6.37 -13.69
N ASP A 127 -9.41 5.39 -14.41
CA ASP A 127 -10.07 4.81 -15.58
C ASP A 127 -11.42 4.17 -15.18
N PHE A 128 -11.48 3.47 -14.04
CA PHE A 128 -12.73 2.89 -13.52
C PHE A 128 -13.79 3.95 -13.16
N ILE A 129 -13.38 5.08 -12.57
CA ILE A 129 -14.30 6.16 -12.17
C ILE A 129 -14.89 6.87 -13.40
N ASN A 130 -14.06 7.10 -14.42
CA ASN A 130 -14.49 7.82 -15.62
C ASN A 130 -15.40 6.98 -16.54
N ASP A 131 -15.33 5.65 -16.47
CA ASP A 131 -16.14 4.71 -17.27
C ASP A 131 -17.56 4.44 -16.73
N VAL A 132 -18.00 5.13 -15.67
CA VAL A 132 -19.35 4.97 -15.12
C VAL A 132 -20.39 5.67 -16.01
N PRO A 133 -21.31 4.95 -16.68
CA PRO A 133 -22.36 5.58 -17.47
C PRO A 133 -23.30 6.34 -16.53
N ALA A 134 -23.51 7.63 -16.79
CA ALA A 134 -24.50 8.45 -16.12
C ALA A 134 -25.92 7.98 -16.50
N GLN A 135 -26.41 6.91 -15.88
CA GLN A 135 -27.84 6.60 -15.85
C GLN A 135 -28.32 6.52 -14.40
N PRO A 136 -29.54 7.01 -14.11
CA PRO A 136 -30.03 7.11 -12.74
C PRO A 136 -30.33 5.70 -12.24
N LEU A 137 -29.46 5.17 -11.38
CA LEU A 137 -29.68 3.91 -10.66
C LEU A 137 -30.77 4.15 -9.60
N ASP A 138 -31.75 3.24 -9.53
CA ASP A 138 -32.74 3.26 -8.46
C ASP A 138 -32.03 3.07 -7.11
N GLN A 139 -32.51 3.80 -6.10
CA GLN A 139 -31.85 3.94 -4.80
C GLN A 139 -32.26 2.83 -3.79
N SER A 140 -32.52 1.59 -4.22
CA SER A 140 -32.98 0.52 -3.31
C SER A 140 -31.93 -0.56 -3.03
N GLY A 141 -31.02 -0.26 -2.10
CA GLY A 141 -30.22 -1.30 -1.43
C GLY A 141 -29.11 -0.72 -0.55
N GLU A 142 -28.43 -1.63 0.14
CA GLU A 142 -27.54 -1.29 1.24
C GLU A 142 -26.18 -1.97 1.04
N TRP A 143 -25.11 -1.22 1.27
CA TRP A 143 -23.74 -1.76 1.25
C TRP A 143 -23.50 -2.53 2.56
N GLN A 144 -23.13 -3.81 2.45
CA GLN A 144 -22.78 -4.63 3.61
C GLN A 144 -21.36 -5.19 3.47
N GLU A 145 -20.61 -5.14 4.56
CA GLU A 145 -19.23 -5.64 4.62
C GLU A 145 -19.24 -7.09 5.14
N THR A 146 -18.79 -8.02 4.30
CA THR A 146 -18.67 -9.44 4.69
C THR A 146 -17.22 -9.87 4.51
N SER A 147 -16.54 -10.20 5.62
CA SER A 147 -15.17 -10.75 5.62
C SER A 147 -14.13 -9.95 4.79
N GLY A 148 -14.22 -8.61 4.81
CA GLY A 148 -13.29 -7.72 4.10
C GLY A 148 -13.62 -7.45 2.63
N GLU A 149 -14.73 -7.99 2.12
CA GLU A 149 -15.25 -7.69 0.78
C GLU A 149 -16.58 -6.92 0.91
N ILE A 150 -16.65 -5.73 0.28
CA ILE A 150 -17.83 -4.86 0.34
C ILE A 150 -18.82 -5.31 -0.73
N GLN A 151 -19.99 -5.79 -0.31
CA GLN A 151 -21.01 -6.37 -1.19
C GLN A 151 -22.29 -5.50 -1.15
N TRP A 152 -22.81 -5.09 -2.32
CA TRP A 152 -24.16 -4.55 -2.43
C TRP A 152 -25.19 -5.65 -2.18
N VAL A 153 -26.16 -5.39 -1.31
CA VAL A 153 -27.33 -6.25 -1.14
C VAL A 153 -28.55 -5.43 -1.53
N ALA A 154 -29.23 -5.83 -2.61
CA ALA A 154 -30.52 -5.24 -2.97
C ALA A 154 -31.56 -5.62 -1.92
N SER A 155 -32.33 -4.64 -1.47
CA SER A 155 -33.45 -4.90 -0.57
C SER A 155 -34.55 -5.60 -1.37
N GLU A 156 -34.73 -6.90 -1.16
CA GLU A 156 -35.93 -7.56 -1.67
C GLU A 156 -37.15 -6.95 -0.97
N ASP A 157 -37.99 -6.28 -1.75
CA ASP A 157 -39.24 -5.69 -1.28
C ASP A 157 -40.14 -6.83 -0.80
N LYS A 158 -40.12 -7.10 0.51
CA LYS A 158 -41.08 -8.01 1.14
C LYS A 158 -42.41 -7.30 1.19
N GLY A 159 -43.16 -7.42 0.10
CA GLY A 159 -44.59 -7.16 0.07
C GLY A 159 -45.25 -7.90 1.24
N THR A 160 -45.60 -7.14 2.27
CA THR A 160 -46.47 -7.58 3.34
C THR A 160 -47.87 -7.78 2.77
N ASP A 161 -48.31 -9.03 2.69
CA ASP A 161 -49.74 -9.34 2.77
C ASP A 161 -49.91 -10.49 3.76
N GLU A 162 -50.31 -10.13 4.98
CA GLU A 162 -51.12 -11.02 5.78
C GLU A 162 -52.48 -11.17 5.09
N GLU A 163 -52.89 -12.39 4.73
CA GLU A 163 -54.27 -12.79 4.99
C GLU A 163 -54.50 -14.31 4.94
N THR A 164 -55.46 -14.71 5.74
CA THR A 164 -55.71 -16.07 6.20
C THR A 164 -56.94 -16.65 5.48
N LYS A 165 -56.80 -17.82 4.83
CA LYS A 165 -57.85 -18.83 4.47
C LYS A 165 -59.27 -18.40 4.03
N LYS A 166 -59.69 -18.79 2.81
CA LYS A 166 -60.69 -19.88 2.50
C LYS A 166 -61.09 -19.95 0.99
N LYS A 167 -61.12 -21.18 0.45
CA LYS A 167 -62.11 -21.87 -0.46
C LYS A 167 -63.14 -21.01 -1.24
N ASP A 168 -63.54 -21.24 -2.49
CA ASP A 168 -63.74 -22.45 -3.33
C ASP A 168 -63.72 -22.08 -4.85
N GLU A 169 -63.91 -23.10 -5.68
CA GLU A 169 -63.82 -23.35 -7.14
C GLU A 169 -64.61 -22.41 -8.10
N ASP A 170 -64.05 -22.15 -9.30
CA ASP A 170 -64.55 -22.57 -10.64
C ASP A 170 -64.33 -21.61 -11.83
N GLU A 171 -63.93 -22.23 -12.96
CA GLU A 171 -64.16 -21.95 -14.39
C GLU A 171 -63.46 -20.81 -15.20
N GLU A 172 -62.58 -21.31 -16.08
CA GLU A 172 -62.40 -21.06 -17.54
C GLU A 172 -62.11 -19.68 -18.18
N GLU A 173 -61.03 -19.74 -18.98
CA GLU A 173 -60.62 -18.98 -20.18
C GLU A 173 -60.46 -17.45 -20.10
N LEU A 174 -59.22 -16.98 -20.32
CA LEU A 174 -58.87 -16.20 -21.51
C LEU A 174 -57.35 -16.18 -21.74
N ASP A 175 -57.00 -16.45 -22.98
CA ASP A 175 -55.70 -16.72 -23.58
C ASP A 175 -54.94 -15.41 -23.92
N LEU A 176 -53.67 -15.28 -23.54
CA LEU A 176 -52.68 -14.45 -24.25
C LEU A 176 -51.25 -15.00 -24.04
N ASN A 177 -50.94 -15.95 -24.92
CA ASN A 177 -49.62 -16.31 -25.45
C ASN A 177 -48.48 -15.27 -25.31
N LYS A 178 -47.30 -15.83 -24.97
CA LYS A 178 -45.92 -15.34 -25.20
C LYS A 178 -45.31 -14.31 -24.24
N GLY A 179 -44.83 -14.85 -23.12
CA GLY A 179 -43.39 -15.05 -22.93
C GLY A 179 -42.53 -13.78 -22.94
N GLY A 180 -42.31 -13.23 -21.75
CA GLY A 180 -41.38 -12.13 -21.50
C GLY A 180 -39.95 -12.49 -21.89
N GLU A 181 -39.52 -12.02 -23.06
CA GLU A 181 -38.14 -11.69 -23.33
C GLU A 181 -37.88 -10.29 -22.75
N ASN A 182 -37.44 -10.19 -21.49
CA ASN A 182 -36.66 -9.06 -20.96
C ASN A 182 -36.47 -9.16 -19.44
N THR A 183 -35.58 -10.03 -18.97
CA THR A 183 -35.04 -9.92 -17.59
C THR A 183 -33.55 -10.29 -17.45
N HIS A 184 -32.91 -10.90 -18.46
CA HIS A 184 -31.50 -11.30 -18.34
C HIS A 184 -30.48 -10.16 -18.49
N ALA A 185 -30.86 -9.02 -19.08
CA ALA A 185 -29.92 -7.90 -19.29
C ALA A 185 -29.69 -7.06 -18.03
N GLY A 186 -30.70 -6.95 -17.15
CA GLY A 186 -30.61 -6.14 -15.93
C GLY A 186 -29.68 -6.76 -14.87
N THR A 187 -29.79 -8.06 -14.62
CA THR A 187 -29.04 -8.76 -13.57
C THR A 187 -27.53 -8.82 -13.86
N CYS A 188 -27.15 -8.96 -15.14
CA CYS A 188 -25.75 -8.93 -15.56
C CYS A 188 -25.11 -7.55 -15.36
N SER A 189 -25.86 -6.47 -15.60
CA SER A 189 -25.38 -5.09 -15.40
C SER A 189 -25.10 -4.80 -13.93
N TRP A 190 -25.97 -5.24 -13.03
CA TRP A 190 -25.81 -5.05 -11.58
C TRP A 190 -24.65 -5.83 -10.98
N GLN A 191 -24.49 -7.12 -11.33
CA GLN A 191 -23.31 -7.88 -10.91
C GLN A 191 -22.02 -7.27 -11.46
N HIS A 192 -22.06 -6.73 -12.67
CA HIS A 192 -20.92 -6.05 -13.26
C HIS A 192 -20.62 -4.71 -12.54
N PHE A 193 -21.63 -3.93 -12.18
CA PHE A 193 -21.50 -2.69 -11.41
C PHE A 193 -20.97 -2.93 -9.99
N GLN A 194 -21.52 -3.93 -9.30
CA GLN A 194 -21.10 -4.33 -7.96
C GLN A 194 -19.66 -4.89 -7.95
N ARG A 195 -19.31 -5.73 -8.93
CA ARG A 195 -17.94 -6.20 -9.12
C ARG A 195 -16.99 -5.05 -9.46
N LYS A 196 -17.42 -4.08 -10.28
CA LYS A 196 -16.65 -2.87 -10.57
C LYS A 196 -16.41 -2.01 -9.33
N GLY A 197 -17.43 -1.81 -8.49
CA GLY A 197 -17.30 -1.08 -7.22
C GLY A 197 -16.35 -1.76 -6.22
N SER A 198 -16.50 -3.08 -6.03
CA SER A 198 -15.60 -3.88 -5.18
C SER A 198 -14.15 -3.83 -5.71
N CYS A 199 -13.95 -3.99 -7.03
CA CYS A 199 -12.63 -3.84 -7.65
C CYS A 199 -12.05 -2.44 -7.39
N GLY A 200 -12.80 -1.35 -7.60
CA GLY A 200 -12.32 0.01 -7.34
C GLY A 200 -11.79 0.21 -5.91
N CYS A 201 -12.51 -0.30 -4.90
CA CYS A 201 -12.06 -0.25 -3.50
C CYS A 201 -10.75 -1.05 -3.27
N THR A 202 -10.58 -2.21 -3.91
CA THR A 202 -9.35 -3.00 -3.78
C THR A 202 -8.13 -2.33 -4.42
N HIS A 203 -8.28 -1.69 -5.58
CA HIS A 203 -7.18 -0.96 -6.24
C HIS A 203 -6.82 0.32 -5.48
N ALA A 204 -7.81 1.03 -4.92
CA ALA A 204 -7.56 2.16 -4.03
C ALA A 204 -6.80 1.74 -2.75
N GLY A 205 -7.16 0.59 -2.16
CA GLY A 205 -6.42 0.00 -1.06
C GLY A 205 -4.97 -0.33 -1.43
N LYS A 206 -4.75 -0.92 -2.61
CA LYS A 206 -3.42 -1.24 -3.13
C LYS A 206 -2.56 0.02 -3.34
N HIS A 207 -3.13 1.06 -3.94
CA HIS A 207 -2.49 2.37 -4.11
C HIS A 207 -2.01 2.92 -2.77
N MET A 208 -2.87 2.88 -1.74
CA MET A 208 -2.51 3.35 -0.40
C MET A 208 -1.35 2.55 0.20
N GLU A 209 -1.39 1.21 0.12
CA GLU A 209 -0.31 0.37 0.63
C GLU A 209 1.05 0.70 -0.01
N ASP A 210 1.09 0.79 -1.33
CA ASP A 210 2.33 1.03 -2.06
C ASP A 210 2.82 2.48 -1.85
N SER A 211 1.93 3.46 -1.81
CA SER A 211 2.26 4.86 -1.49
C SER A 211 2.86 5.01 -0.09
N ILE A 212 2.29 4.32 0.91
CA ILE A 212 2.80 4.34 2.28
C ILE A 212 4.19 3.69 2.33
N VAL A 213 4.38 2.51 1.74
CA VAL A 213 5.69 1.83 1.75
C VAL A 213 6.74 2.66 1.01
N ALA A 214 6.39 3.28 -0.13
CA ALA A 214 7.28 4.20 -0.86
C ALA A 214 7.69 5.38 0.03
N SER A 215 6.73 5.98 0.74
CA SER A 215 6.97 7.14 1.62
C SER A 215 7.89 6.80 2.79
N TYR A 216 7.67 5.69 3.48
CA TYR A 216 8.57 5.23 4.55
C TYR A 216 9.97 4.89 4.03
N THR A 217 10.07 4.31 2.82
CA THR A 217 11.37 4.03 2.20
C THR A 217 12.10 5.33 1.83
N ALA A 218 11.39 6.31 1.28
CA ALA A 218 11.94 7.63 0.97
C ALA A 218 12.41 8.36 2.23
N LEU A 219 11.65 8.25 3.33
CA LEU A 219 12.01 8.83 4.62
C LEU A 219 13.30 8.20 5.17
N LEU A 220 13.39 6.86 5.13
CA LEU A 220 14.59 6.14 5.53
C LEU A 220 15.82 6.56 4.71
N LEU A 221 15.71 6.58 3.38
CA LEU A 221 16.76 7.05 2.49
C LEU A 221 17.16 8.51 2.80
N GLY A 222 16.18 9.38 3.06
CA GLY A 222 16.41 10.76 3.47
C GLY A 222 17.18 10.89 4.78
N CYS A 223 16.86 10.09 5.79
CA CYS A 223 17.61 10.02 7.05
C CYS A 223 19.07 9.57 6.82
N LEU A 224 19.30 8.63 5.89
CA LEU A 224 20.65 8.21 5.52
C LEU A 224 21.42 9.31 4.80
N CYS A 225 20.78 10.02 3.87
CA CYS A 225 21.36 11.16 3.15
C CYS A 225 21.79 12.28 4.10
N GLN A 226 20.94 12.67 5.05
CA GLN A 226 21.27 13.68 6.08
C GLN A 226 22.50 13.32 6.91
N GLY A 227 22.79 12.02 7.05
CA GLY A 227 23.93 11.53 7.82
C GLY A 227 25.28 11.62 7.11
N SER A 228 25.31 11.65 5.76
CA SER A 228 26.56 11.67 4.99
C SER A 228 26.36 12.07 3.52
N PRO A 229 27.19 12.97 2.96
CA PRO A 229 27.15 13.32 1.53
C PRO A 229 27.53 12.14 0.60
N MET A 230 28.24 11.13 1.10
CA MET A 230 28.51 9.90 0.34
C MET A 230 27.22 9.12 0.06
N ASN A 231 26.30 9.11 1.03
CA ASN A 231 25.00 8.46 0.87
C ASN A 231 24.16 9.20 -0.19
N VAL A 232 24.21 10.53 -0.21
CA VAL A 232 23.56 11.35 -1.25
C VAL A 232 24.06 10.96 -2.64
N SER A 233 25.38 10.81 -2.80
CA SER A 233 25.97 10.40 -4.08
C SER A 233 25.50 9.01 -4.50
N THR A 234 25.49 8.06 -3.55
CA THR A 234 25.03 6.68 -3.79
C THR A 234 23.54 6.65 -4.18
N VAL A 235 22.68 7.39 -3.48
CA VAL A 235 21.25 7.47 -3.82
C VAL A 235 21.06 8.11 -5.19
N ARG A 236 21.80 9.19 -5.49
CA ARG A 236 21.74 9.88 -6.79
C ARG A 236 22.10 8.95 -7.94
N GLU A 237 23.13 8.12 -7.79
CA GLU A 237 23.55 7.15 -8.81
C GLU A 237 22.49 6.07 -9.09
N ASN A 238 21.63 5.78 -8.11
CA ASN A 238 20.58 4.77 -8.23
C ASN A 238 19.20 5.36 -8.61
N LEU A 239 19.04 6.69 -8.56
CA LEU A 239 17.79 7.36 -8.95
C LEU A 239 17.75 7.63 -10.47
N PRO A 240 16.57 7.57 -11.10
CA PRO A 240 16.41 7.98 -12.50
C PRO A 240 16.87 9.43 -12.68
N LYS A 241 17.84 9.66 -13.57
CA LYS A 241 18.44 10.97 -13.84
C LYS A 241 19.10 11.63 -12.61
N GLY A 242 19.26 10.90 -11.50
CA GLY A 242 19.75 11.46 -10.24
C GLY A 242 18.86 12.54 -9.63
N ASP A 243 17.55 12.49 -9.92
CA ASP A 243 16.58 13.49 -9.48
C ASP A 243 15.88 13.06 -8.18
N PHE A 244 16.05 13.86 -7.12
CA PHE A 244 15.41 13.64 -5.82
C PHE A 244 13.95 14.12 -5.76
N SER A 245 13.47 14.82 -6.79
CA SER A 245 12.11 15.37 -6.84
C SER A 245 11.05 14.30 -6.55
N ILE A 246 11.17 13.11 -7.15
CA ILE A 246 10.28 11.96 -6.94
C ILE A 246 10.13 11.56 -5.46
N MET A 247 11.22 11.60 -4.69
CA MET A 247 11.18 11.32 -3.25
C MET A 247 10.52 12.47 -2.49
N THR A 248 10.86 13.73 -2.83
CA THR A 248 10.30 14.90 -2.14
C THR A 248 8.79 15.04 -2.38
N GLU A 249 8.31 14.78 -3.59
CA GLU A 249 6.90 14.83 -3.95
C GLU A 249 6.11 13.74 -3.21
N MET A 250 6.64 12.51 -3.17
CA MET A 250 6.05 11.42 -2.39
C MET A 250 5.97 11.78 -0.90
N LEU A 251 7.04 12.30 -0.31
CA LEU A 251 7.07 12.70 1.10
C LEU A 251 6.12 13.88 1.40
N LYS A 252 5.94 14.83 0.48
CA LYS A 252 4.96 15.92 0.62
C LYS A 252 3.53 15.39 0.61
N LYS A 253 3.20 14.48 -0.32
CA LYS A 253 1.89 13.80 -0.36
C LYS A 253 1.66 13.03 0.94
N PHE A 254 2.66 12.31 1.42
CA PHE A 254 2.61 11.56 2.67
C PHE A 254 2.40 12.45 3.89
N LEU A 255 3.14 13.56 4.01
CA LEU A 255 2.98 14.51 5.10
C LEU A 255 1.56 15.10 5.12
N ASN A 256 1.02 15.46 3.96
CA ASN A 256 -0.36 15.93 3.84
C ASN A 256 -1.37 14.86 4.25
N PHE A 257 -1.17 13.61 3.82
CA PHE A 257 -2.01 12.48 4.19
C PHE A 257 -2.02 12.25 5.71
N MET A 258 -0.85 12.20 6.35
CA MET A 258 -0.76 11.98 7.80
C MET A 258 -1.35 13.15 8.61
N ASN A 259 -1.34 14.37 8.06
CA ASN A 259 -2.03 15.51 8.67
C ASN A 259 -3.55 15.36 8.61
N LEU A 260 -4.10 14.69 7.59
CA LEU A 260 -5.53 14.41 7.45
C LEU A 260 -5.97 13.27 8.37
N THR A 261 -5.16 12.23 8.57
CA THR A 261 -5.53 11.08 9.41
C THR A 261 -5.31 11.29 10.91
N CYS A 262 -4.73 12.43 11.32
CA CYS A 262 -4.37 12.73 12.71
C CYS A 262 -3.43 11.71 13.38
N ASP A 263 -2.74 10.86 12.61
CA ASP A 263 -1.97 9.73 13.14
C ASP A 263 -0.52 10.07 13.55
N MET A 264 -0.04 11.29 13.32
CA MET A 264 1.33 11.68 13.71
C MET A 264 1.39 12.81 14.73
N GLY A 265 2.23 12.63 15.75
CA GLY A 265 2.63 13.70 16.66
C GLY A 265 3.48 14.77 15.96
N THR A 266 3.52 15.96 16.56
CA THR A 266 4.24 17.13 15.99
C THR A 266 5.74 16.90 15.76
N THR A 267 6.36 15.95 16.48
CA THR A 267 7.78 15.57 16.29
C THR A 267 7.99 14.83 14.97
N GLY A 268 7.14 13.86 14.64
CA GLY A 268 7.23 13.10 13.38
C GLY A 268 7.02 13.97 12.15
N GLN A 269 6.05 14.89 12.21
CA GLN A 269 5.83 15.89 11.17
C GLN A 269 7.09 16.74 10.92
N LYS A 270 7.71 17.25 11.98
CA LYS A 270 8.95 18.05 11.87
C LYS A 270 10.10 17.25 11.29
N SER A 271 10.23 15.97 11.63
CA SER A 271 11.28 15.11 11.09
C SER A 271 11.11 14.92 9.59
N ILE A 272 9.89 14.64 9.13
CA ILE A 272 9.57 14.50 7.70
C ILE A 272 9.81 15.83 6.96
N SER A 273 9.34 16.96 7.48
CA SER A 273 9.61 18.27 6.87
C SER A 273 11.10 18.56 6.74
N ARG A 274 11.88 18.29 7.79
CA ARG A 274 13.35 18.44 7.77
C ARG A 274 14.00 17.57 6.69
N VAL A 275 13.51 16.35 6.49
CA VAL A 275 13.99 15.44 5.43
C VAL A 275 13.65 15.98 4.05
N ILE A 276 12.41 16.45 3.84
CA ILE A 276 11.99 17.09 2.58
C ILE A 276 12.91 18.28 2.27
N ASP A 277 13.05 19.20 3.21
CA ASP A 277 13.88 20.41 3.05
C ASP A 277 15.32 20.04 2.67
N TYR A 278 15.89 19.00 3.28
CA TYR A 278 17.25 18.56 2.94
C TYR A 278 17.36 17.99 1.52
N LEU A 279 16.41 17.15 1.12
CA LEU A 279 16.42 16.49 -0.18
C LEU A 279 16.16 17.47 -1.33
N GLU A 280 15.40 18.56 -1.11
CA GLU A 280 15.22 19.62 -2.11
C GLU A 280 16.51 20.38 -2.46
N HIS A 281 17.53 20.29 -1.60
CA HIS A 281 18.84 20.91 -1.81
C HIS A 281 19.90 19.91 -2.30
N CYS A 282 19.51 18.65 -2.57
CA CYS A 282 20.36 17.62 -3.16
C CYS A 282 20.23 17.62 -4.69
#